data_AF-A0A7R9Z244-F1
#
_entry.id   AF-A0A7R9Z244-F1
#
_cell.length_a   1.000
_cell.length_b   1.000
_cell.length_c   1.000
_cell.angle_alpha   90.00
_cell.angle_beta   90.00
_cell.angle_gamma   90.00
#
_symmetry.space_group_name_H-M   'P 1'
#
loop_
_entity.id
_entity.type
_entity.pdbx_description
1 polymer ?
#
loop_
_entity_poly.entity_id
_entity_poly.type
_entity_poly.pdbx_seq_one_letter_code
_entity_poly.pdbx_strand_id
1 'polypeptide(L)'
;NDGIILSGNEGTGYVPDADADPSRSLLLALPRDPRAARSGLASLPLSCDSGLFPKIAPRQKKKQTDILWLGVRYFENAMKPGGETPTHAVVFIRRGMEVEHTDSKSIAKDSAEVLLSECQRRAAESISNTKGSVSADEAKKSIEDLVACVEARVAGELERSNEEVAFQASIRTKMAEHLENYTCADEELPTTEPIQETTWINRGAARKVQVLHDRPSAKVHLISNFITEDECEAMEDAARPLLHKATVADGKGGSRLSESRKALQAGIKVPWEKEKDGNGIATVSRKVYDYVNHVLDLDIREDGQEDLMSIQYEGRGDDDEEPDR
;
A
#
# COMPACT_ATOMS: atom_id res chain seq x y z
N ASN A 1 24.35 14.95 6.24
CA ASN A 1 23.23 15.24 7.17
C ASN A 1 22.52 13.92 7.47
N ASP A 2 23.27 12.88 7.84
CA ASP A 2 23.76 12.57 9.21
C ASP A 2 22.57 12.06 10.04
N GLY A 3 22.54 10.86 10.63
CA GLY A 3 23.51 9.79 10.77
C GLY A 3 22.83 8.62 11.50
N ILE A 4 23.54 7.49 11.59
CA ILE A 4 23.20 6.39 12.49
C ILE A 4 23.28 6.93 13.93
N ILE A 5 22.18 6.85 14.67
CA ILE A 5 22.16 7.10 16.12
C ILE A 5 21.92 5.77 16.82
N LEU A 6 22.98 5.27 17.47
CA LEU A 6 22.87 4.40 18.64
C LEU A 6 22.67 5.34 19.84
N SER A 7 21.52 5.27 20.50
CA SER A 7 21.26 6.00 21.73
C SER A 7 21.03 5.01 22.86
N GLY A 8 21.78 5.26 23.94
CA GLY A 8 21.75 4.50 25.18
C GLY A 8 20.45 4.70 25.96
N ASN A 9 20.23 3.70 26.78
CA ASN A 9 19.16 3.50 27.74
C ASN A 9 19.27 4.50 28.92
N GLU A 10 18.25 5.33 29.14
CA GLU A 10 17.86 5.79 30.48
C GLU A 10 16.33 5.76 30.56
N GLY A 11 15.82 4.96 31.50
CA GLY A 11 14.44 4.56 31.56
C GLY A 11 13.48 5.65 32.02
N THR A 12 12.35 5.71 31.33
CA THR A 12 11.04 5.94 31.96
C THR A 12 10.10 4.90 31.38
N GLY A 13 9.78 3.87 32.17
CA GLY A 13 8.80 2.87 31.79
C GLY A 13 7.45 3.53 31.60
N TYR A 14 7.01 3.62 30.35
CA TYR A 14 5.62 3.90 30.01
C TYR A 14 4.81 2.64 30.30
N VAL A 15 3.93 2.72 31.29
CA VAL A 15 2.91 1.70 31.54
C VAL A 15 1.71 2.06 30.65
N PRO A 16 1.37 1.26 29.62
CA PRO A 16 0.17 1.52 28.84
C PRO A 16 -1.07 1.46 29.75
N ASP A 17 -2.05 2.34 29.49
CA ASP A 17 -3.38 2.30 30.12
C ASP A 17 -3.93 0.86 30.02
N ALA A 18 -4.10 0.22 31.17
CA ALA A 18 -4.50 -1.19 31.28
C ALA A 18 -5.94 -1.48 30.81
N ASP A 19 -6.69 -0.44 30.41
CA ASP A 19 -8.11 -0.52 30.09
C ASP A 19 -8.44 -0.35 28.59
N ALA A 20 -7.46 -0.10 27.73
CA ALA A 20 -7.70 -0.06 26.29
C ALA A 20 -7.74 -1.50 25.73
N ASP A 21 -8.93 -2.04 25.45
CA ASP A 21 -9.06 -3.35 24.78
C ASP A 21 -8.58 -3.22 23.33
N PRO A 22 -7.44 -3.83 22.99
CA PRO A 22 -6.82 -3.55 21.70
C PRO A 22 -7.57 -4.26 20.55
N SER A 23 -8.49 -5.20 20.86
CA SER A 23 -9.41 -5.84 19.90
C SER A 23 -10.38 -4.87 19.22
N ARG A 24 -10.48 -3.61 19.66
CA ARG A 24 -11.40 -2.62 19.12
C ARG A 24 -10.72 -1.47 18.38
N SER A 25 -9.47 -1.67 17.98
CA SER A 25 -8.69 -0.63 17.30
C SER A 25 -8.75 -0.78 15.78
N LEU A 26 -8.81 0.35 15.06
CA LEU A 26 -8.77 0.39 13.60
C LEU A 26 -7.43 0.95 13.15
N LEU A 27 -6.68 0.21 12.32
CA LEU A 27 -5.53 0.71 11.58
C LEU A 27 -5.94 1.08 10.15
N LEU A 28 -5.78 2.36 9.80
CA LEU A 28 -6.15 2.87 8.47
C LEU A 28 -4.91 3.18 7.67
N ALA A 29 -4.80 2.56 6.49
CA ALA A 29 -3.79 2.87 5.48
C ALA A 29 -4.43 3.72 4.37
N LEU A 30 -4.10 5.01 4.33
CA LEU A 30 -4.77 5.98 3.46
C LEU A 30 -3.84 6.43 2.32
N PRO A 31 -4.13 6.09 1.06
CA PRO A 31 -3.44 6.68 -0.09
C PRO A 31 -4.01 8.08 -0.42
N ARG A 32 -3.16 9.00 -0.87
CA ARG A 32 -3.59 10.34 -1.34
C ARG A 32 -3.68 10.47 -2.86
N ASP A 33 -2.91 9.68 -3.62
CA ASP A 33 -2.90 9.78 -5.08
C ASP A 33 -3.77 8.67 -5.72
N PRO A 34 -4.92 9.02 -6.33
CA PRO A 34 -5.74 8.03 -7.04
C PRO A 34 -5.00 7.37 -8.21
N ARG A 35 -3.90 7.96 -8.70
CA ARG A 35 -3.09 7.40 -9.79
C ARG A 35 -2.21 6.22 -9.37
N ALA A 36 -1.99 6.01 -8.07
CA ALA A 36 -1.14 4.93 -7.56
C ALA A 36 -1.89 3.58 -7.41
N ALA A 37 -3.21 3.56 -7.57
CA ALA A 37 -4.03 2.35 -7.40
C ALA A 37 -4.20 1.56 -8.72
N ARG A 38 -3.10 1.08 -9.32
CA ARG A 38 -3.20 0.10 -10.43
C ARG A 38 -3.19 -1.32 -9.88
N SER A 39 -4.34 -1.98 -10.02
CA SER A 39 -4.58 -3.44 -9.99
C SER A 39 -3.95 -4.25 -8.85
N GLY A 40 -4.80 -4.65 -7.91
CA GLY A 40 -4.59 -5.71 -6.93
C GLY A 40 -5.85 -5.79 -6.07
N LEU A 41 -6.18 -6.89 -5.40
CA LEU A 41 -7.13 -6.86 -4.28
C LEU A 41 -6.27 -6.83 -3.02
N ALA A 42 -6.48 -5.84 -2.15
CA ALA A 42 -5.88 -5.85 -0.82
C ALA A 42 -7.04 -5.94 0.17
N SER A 43 -7.50 -7.17 0.37
CA SER A 43 -8.49 -7.51 1.40
C SER A 43 -7.71 -7.86 2.67
N LEU A 44 -7.94 -7.12 3.75
CA LEU A 44 -7.28 -7.31 5.04
C LEU A 44 -8.30 -7.20 6.20
N PRO A 45 -8.06 -7.92 7.32
CA PRO A 45 -9.08 -8.43 8.24
C PRO A 45 -9.64 -7.45 9.26
N LEU A 46 -10.90 -7.69 9.63
CA LEU A 46 -11.53 -7.28 10.88
C LEU A 46 -11.31 -8.37 11.91
N SER A 47 -10.77 -8.02 13.08
CA SER A 47 -10.85 -8.89 14.25
C SER A 47 -11.87 -8.32 15.21
N CYS A 48 -12.93 -9.10 15.42
CA CYS A 48 -13.85 -8.97 16.52
C CYS A 48 -13.68 -10.28 17.29
N ASP A 49 -13.03 -10.23 18.44
CA ASP A 49 -12.78 -11.43 19.24
C ASP A 49 -13.94 -11.59 20.23
N SER A 50 -15.10 -12.03 19.74
CA SER A 50 -16.22 -12.42 20.59
C SER A 50 -15.99 -13.86 21.06
N GLY A 51 -15.54 -14.04 22.30
CA GLY A 51 -15.16 -15.33 22.88
C GLY A 51 -16.31 -16.34 23.06
N LEU A 52 -16.86 -16.84 21.95
CA LEU A 52 -18.02 -17.74 21.87
C LEU A 52 -17.60 -19.18 21.52
N PHE A 53 -16.80 -19.81 22.39
CA PHE A 53 -16.68 -21.28 22.47
C PHE A 53 -16.81 -21.74 23.93
N PRO A 54 -17.40 -22.92 24.20
CA PRO A 54 -17.83 -23.32 25.54
C PRO A 54 -16.63 -23.46 26.50
N LYS A 55 -16.80 -22.89 27.69
CA LYS A 55 -15.83 -22.82 28.79
C LYS A 55 -15.21 -24.18 29.14
N ILE A 56 -13.91 -24.32 28.88
CA ILE A 56 -13.00 -25.20 29.61
C ILE A 56 -11.97 -24.30 30.34
N ALA A 57 -11.59 -24.71 31.55
CA ALA A 57 -10.96 -23.96 32.66
C ALA A 57 -9.64 -23.21 32.34
N PRO A 58 -9.13 -22.33 33.24
CA PRO A 58 -8.30 -21.20 32.87
C PRO A 58 -6.81 -21.57 32.78
N ARG A 59 -6.24 -21.37 31.59
CA ARG A 59 -4.84 -20.98 31.43
C ARG A 59 -4.82 -19.56 30.89
N GLN A 60 -3.91 -18.74 31.39
CA GLN A 60 -3.82 -17.32 31.03
C GLN A 60 -3.62 -17.18 29.52
N LYS A 61 -4.70 -16.86 28.83
CA LYS A 61 -4.69 -16.45 27.43
C LYS A 61 -4.07 -15.06 27.39
N LYS A 62 -2.85 -14.94 26.87
CA LYS A 62 -2.38 -13.65 26.34
C LYS A 62 -3.37 -13.30 25.22
N LYS A 63 -4.12 -12.20 25.37
CA LYS A 63 -5.03 -11.71 24.32
C LYS A 63 -4.18 -11.31 23.12
N GLN A 64 -4.18 -12.13 22.09
CA GLN A 64 -3.50 -11.83 20.84
C GLN A 64 -4.26 -10.68 20.17
N THR A 65 -3.51 -9.64 19.82
CA THR A 65 -4.07 -8.41 19.29
C THR A 65 -4.00 -8.46 17.78
N ASP A 66 -5.10 -8.77 17.13
CA ASP A 66 -5.20 -8.70 15.68
C ASP A 66 -5.47 -7.26 15.25
N ILE A 67 -4.65 -6.75 14.33
CA ILE A 67 -4.65 -5.36 13.88
C ILE A 67 -5.41 -5.26 12.55
N LEU A 68 -6.46 -4.44 12.51
CA LEU A 68 -7.33 -4.22 11.35
C LEU A 68 -6.71 -3.26 10.34
N TRP A 69 -6.54 -3.64 9.07
CA TRP A 69 -6.08 -2.75 8.00
C TRP A 69 -7.19 -2.43 7.00
N LEU A 70 -7.73 -1.20 7.01
CA LEU A 70 -8.59 -0.72 5.91
C LEU A 70 -7.74 -0.01 4.85
N GLY A 71 -7.77 -0.54 3.63
CA GLY A 71 -7.26 0.14 2.43
C GLY A 71 -8.43 0.72 1.63
N VAL A 72 -8.60 2.05 1.67
CA VAL A 72 -9.59 2.73 0.82
C VAL A 72 -9.00 2.87 -0.59
N ARG A 73 -9.61 2.19 -1.57
CA ARG A 73 -9.28 2.35 -2.99
C ARG A 73 -10.19 3.36 -3.63
N TYR A 74 -9.61 4.33 -4.30
CA TYR A 74 -10.36 5.37 -4.98
C TYR A 74 -10.15 5.28 -6.49
N PHE A 75 -11.25 5.23 -7.23
CA PHE A 75 -11.26 5.39 -8.68
C PHE A 75 -11.92 6.72 -9.03
N GLU A 76 -11.12 7.77 -9.26
CA GLU A 76 -11.62 9.01 -9.85
C GLU A 76 -11.24 9.10 -11.33
N ASN A 77 -12.26 9.31 -12.17
CA ASN A 77 -12.09 9.82 -13.52
C ASN A 77 -12.01 11.36 -13.48
N ALA A 78 -10.90 11.91 -12.97
CA ALA A 78 -10.66 13.35 -13.05
C ALA A 78 -9.17 13.65 -13.17
N MET A 79 -8.72 13.87 -14.41
CA MET A 79 -7.43 14.53 -14.66
C MET A 79 -7.52 15.98 -14.17
N LYS A 80 -6.90 16.30 -13.02
CA LYS A 80 -6.56 17.70 -12.72
C LYS A 80 -5.38 18.12 -13.63
N PRO A 81 -5.55 19.10 -14.54
CA PRO A 81 -4.44 19.65 -15.30
C PRO A 81 -3.60 20.51 -14.36
N GLY A 82 -2.32 20.16 -14.15
CA GLY A 82 -1.35 21.00 -13.43
C GLY A 82 -0.68 20.36 -12.19
N GLY A 83 -0.97 19.11 -11.85
CA GLY A 83 -0.22 18.40 -10.81
C GLY A 83 1.12 17.87 -11.36
N GLU A 84 2.25 18.31 -10.79
CA GLU A 84 3.56 17.72 -11.05
C GLU A 84 3.49 16.20 -10.87
N THR A 85 3.91 15.45 -11.90
CA THR A 85 3.98 14.00 -11.80
C THR A 85 5.07 13.63 -10.80
N PRO A 86 4.78 12.75 -9.80
CA PRO A 86 5.77 12.32 -8.83
C PRO A 86 6.99 11.77 -9.56
N THR A 87 8.16 12.33 -9.27
CA THR A 87 9.44 11.87 -9.81
C THR A 87 9.78 10.52 -9.19
N HIS A 88 10.04 9.52 -10.03
CA HIS A 88 10.58 8.25 -9.53
C HIS A 88 12.06 8.47 -9.18
N ALA A 89 12.44 8.19 -7.94
CA ALA A 89 13.84 8.24 -7.53
C ALA A 89 14.52 6.92 -7.91
N VAL A 90 15.63 6.99 -8.65
CA VAL A 90 16.52 5.86 -8.90
C VAL A 90 17.54 5.82 -7.76
N VAL A 91 17.81 4.62 -7.25
CA VAL A 91 18.72 4.41 -6.12
C VAL A 91 19.95 3.65 -6.59
N PHE A 92 21.12 4.25 -6.48
CA PHE A 92 22.40 3.58 -6.72
C PHE A 92 23.03 3.18 -5.39
N ILE A 93 23.39 1.90 -5.25
CA ILE A 93 24.14 1.41 -4.11
C ILE A 93 25.61 1.27 -4.55
N ARG A 94 26.47 2.17 -4.07
CA ARG A 94 27.91 2.14 -4.36
C ARG A 94 28.64 1.18 -3.41
N ARG A 95 29.91 0.89 -3.74
CA ARG A 95 30.79 0.10 -2.85
C ARG A 95 30.88 0.80 -1.49
N GLY A 96 30.66 0.05 -0.41
CA GLY A 96 30.56 0.59 0.94
C GLY A 96 29.13 0.84 1.42
N MET A 97 28.10 0.41 0.67
CA MET A 97 26.68 0.61 1.00
C MET A 97 26.28 2.09 1.03
N GLU A 98 27.02 2.95 0.33
CA GLU A 98 26.62 4.34 0.11
C GLU A 98 25.44 4.38 -0.86
N VAL A 99 24.35 5.01 -0.44
CA VAL A 99 23.11 5.10 -1.19
C VAL A 99 23.01 6.49 -1.82
N GLU A 100 23.02 6.55 -3.15
CA GLU A 100 22.85 7.77 -3.92
C GLU A 100 21.45 7.79 -4.55
N HIS A 101 20.71 8.88 -4.34
CA HIS A 101 19.38 9.08 -4.91
C HIS A 101 19.48 10.06 -6.08
N THR A 102 19.05 9.63 -7.26
CA THR A 102 19.05 10.48 -8.45
C THR A 102 17.65 10.52 -9.06
N ASP A 103 17.24 11.69 -9.55
CA ASP A 103 15.95 11.85 -10.20
C ASP A 103 15.92 11.17 -11.58
N SER A 104 14.96 10.25 -11.78
CA SER A 104 14.74 9.57 -13.07
C SER A 104 14.56 10.54 -14.23
N LYS A 105 13.94 11.72 -14.03
CA LYS A 105 13.72 12.68 -15.12
C LYS A 105 15.04 13.27 -15.60
N SER A 106 15.93 13.60 -14.68
CA SER A 106 17.25 14.14 -14.98
C SER A 106 18.11 13.10 -15.72
N ILE A 107 18.11 11.84 -15.26
CA ILE A 107 18.82 10.74 -15.94
C ILE A 107 18.25 10.49 -17.35
N ALA A 108 16.92 10.45 -17.48
CA ALA A 108 16.27 10.22 -18.77
C ALA A 108 16.56 11.37 -19.75
N LYS A 109 16.58 12.62 -19.25
CA LYS A 109 16.92 13.80 -20.05
C LYS A 109 18.38 13.73 -20.53
N ASP A 110 19.33 13.49 -19.63
CA ASP A 110 20.75 13.41 -19.99
C ASP A 110 21.00 12.27 -20.99
N SER A 111 20.35 11.11 -20.79
CA SER A 111 20.40 9.99 -21.73
C SER A 111 19.81 10.37 -23.10
N ALA A 112 18.66 11.05 -23.14
CA ALA A 112 18.04 11.49 -24.38
C ALA A 112 18.89 12.53 -25.14
N GLU A 113 19.54 13.47 -24.43
CA GLU A 113 20.44 14.44 -25.03
C GLU A 113 21.67 13.77 -25.66
N VAL A 114 22.27 12.80 -24.96
CA VAL A 114 23.38 12.00 -25.50
C VAL A 114 22.95 11.23 -26.75
N LEU A 115 21.81 10.53 -26.70
CA LEU A 115 21.29 9.76 -27.84
C LEU A 115 20.99 10.64 -29.06
N LEU A 116 20.33 11.78 -28.84
CA LEU A 116 20.02 12.72 -29.91
C LEU A 116 21.30 13.27 -30.55
N SER A 117 22.30 13.64 -29.74
CA SER A 117 23.58 14.14 -30.24
C SER A 117 24.33 13.10 -31.08
N GLU A 118 24.30 11.82 -30.69
CA GLU A 118 24.90 10.73 -31.47
C GLU A 118 24.20 10.53 -32.81
N CYS A 119 22.86 10.52 -32.82
CA CYS A 119 22.09 10.34 -34.05
C CYS A 119 22.25 11.55 -34.98
N GLN A 120 22.26 12.78 -34.45
CA GLN A 120 22.55 13.99 -35.22
C GLN A 120 23.95 13.96 -35.83
N ARG A 121 24.96 13.51 -35.08
CA ARG A 121 26.32 13.34 -35.60
C ARG A 121 26.37 12.33 -36.75
N ARG A 122 25.68 11.19 -36.63
CA ARG A 122 25.60 10.18 -37.71
C ARG A 122 24.91 10.73 -38.96
N ALA A 123 23.84 11.49 -38.79
CA ALA A 123 23.16 12.14 -39.91
C ALA A 123 24.02 13.24 -40.56
N ALA A 124 24.77 14.02 -39.77
CA ALA A 124 25.70 15.00 -40.31
C ALA A 124 26.86 14.33 -41.08
N GLU A 125 27.37 13.20 -40.58
CA GLU A 125 28.40 12.40 -41.25
C GLU A 125 27.91 11.84 -42.59
N SER A 126 26.67 11.32 -42.67
CA SER A 126 26.10 10.81 -43.92
C SER A 126 25.94 11.92 -44.97
N ILE A 127 25.54 13.11 -44.57
CA ILE A 127 25.43 14.29 -45.45
C ILE A 127 26.84 14.71 -45.94
N SER A 128 27.80 14.83 -45.02
CA SER A 128 29.15 15.34 -45.34
C SER A 128 29.96 14.42 -46.28
N ASN A 129 29.67 13.12 -46.26
CA ASN A 129 30.34 12.13 -47.11
C ASN A 129 29.83 12.13 -48.55
N THR A 130 28.73 12.83 -48.83
CA THR A 130 28.15 12.92 -50.17
C THR A 130 28.80 14.08 -50.92
N LYS A 131 29.65 13.78 -51.92
CA LYS A 131 30.35 14.80 -52.72
C LYS A 131 29.37 15.47 -53.70
N GLY A 132 28.88 16.67 -53.37
CA GLY A 132 28.04 17.48 -54.25
C GLY A 132 27.09 18.41 -53.51
N SER A 133 26.26 19.15 -54.23
CA SER A 133 25.11 19.84 -53.63
C SER A 133 24.09 18.80 -53.17
N VAL A 134 23.79 18.79 -51.87
CA VAL A 134 22.79 17.89 -51.26
C VAL A 134 21.45 18.10 -51.96
N SER A 135 20.94 17.05 -52.59
CA SER A 135 19.61 17.07 -53.20
C SER A 135 18.51 17.04 -52.13
N ALA A 136 17.31 17.49 -52.47
CA ALA A 136 16.17 17.43 -51.56
C ALA A 136 15.86 15.99 -51.08
N ASP A 137 16.10 15.00 -51.94
CA ASP A 137 15.90 13.58 -51.61
C ASP A 137 16.95 13.06 -50.62
N GLU A 138 18.21 13.49 -50.73
CA GLU A 138 19.27 13.15 -49.76
C GLU A 138 19.04 13.81 -48.40
N ALA A 139 18.55 15.06 -48.38
CA ALA A 139 18.17 15.73 -47.15
C ALA A 139 17.00 15.01 -46.46
N LYS A 140 15.97 14.62 -47.23
CA LYS A 140 14.84 13.84 -46.73
C LYS A 140 15.30 12.49 -46.16
N LYS A 141 16.16 11.77 -46.89
CA LYS A 141 16.73 10.49 -46.41
C LYS A 141 17.53 10.66 -45.13
N SER A 142 18.30 11.74 -45.00
CA SER A 142 19.09 12.01 -43.78
C SER A 142 18.22 12.30 -42.56
N ILE A 143 17.05 12.93 -42.76
CA ILE A 143 16.04 13.12 -41.70
C ILE A 143 15.39 11.79 -41.35
N GLU A 144 15.03 10.96 -42.34
CA GLU A 144 14.48 9.62 -42.11
C GLU A 144 15.47 8.73 -41.34
N ASP A 145 16.75 8.75 -41.70
CA ASP A 145 17.83 8.03 -41.00
C ASP A 145 18.01 8.53 -39.55
N LEU A 146 17.91 9.85 -39.32
CA LEU A 146 17.93 10.45 -37.98
C LEU A 146 16.74 9.97 -37.13
N VAL A 147 15.53 10.01 -37.68
CA VAL A 147 14.31 9.55 -36.99
C VAL A 147 14.43 8.06 -36.67
N ALA A 148 14.80 7.23 -37.63
CA ALA A 148 14.99 5.79 -37.41
C ALA A 148 16.06 5.49 -36.34
N CYS A 149 17.15 6.27 -36.30
CA CYS A 149 18.18 6.16 -35.25
C CYS A 149 17.61 6.46 -33.86
N VAL A 150 16.86 7.56 -33.73
CA VAL A 150 16.25 7.95 -32.45
C VAL A 150 15.22 6.92 -32.00
N GLU A 151 14.33 6.47 -32.89
CA GLU A 151 13.32 5.45 -32.58
C GLU A 151 13.94 4.14 -32.09
N ALA A 152 14.94 3.62 -32.79
CA ALA A 152 15.61 2.38 -32.41
C ALA A 152 16.32 2.49 -31.04
N ARG A 153 16.95 3.65 -30.76
CA ARG A 153 17.64 3.90 -29.49
C ARG A 153 16.65 4.08 -28.34
N VAL A 154 15.59 4.85 -28.54
CA VAL A 154 14.54 5.05 -27.54
C VAL A 154 13.86 3.72 -27.21
N ALA A 155 13.56 2.88 -28.22
CA ALA A 155 13.03 1.54 -28.00
C ALA A 155 13.97 0.68 -27.14
N GLY A 156 15.28 0.70 -27.42
CA GLY A 156 16.27 -0.04 -26.64
C GLY A 156 16.46 0.49 -25.21
N GLU A 157 16.36 1.81 -24.98
CA GLU A 157 16.36 2.38 -23.62
C GLU A 157 15.10 2.00 -22.84
N LEU A 158 13.93 1.98 -23.50
CA LEU A 158 12.68 1.54 -22.90
C LEU A 158 12.74 0.06 -22.50
N GLU A 159 13.29 -0.80 -23.36
CA GLU A 159 13.52 -2.21 -23.04
C GLU A 159 14.44 -2.37 -21.83
N ARG A 160 15.59 -1.68 -21.81
CA ARG A 160 16.52 -1.71 -20.67
C ARG A 160 15.90 -1.20 -19.38
N SER A 161 15.11 -0.13 -19.45
CA SER A 161 14.38 0.42 -18.31
C SER A 161 13.35 -0.58 -17.78
N ASN A 162 12.63 -1.28 -18.67
CA ASN A 162 11.71 -2.34 -18.28
C ASN A 162 12.44 -3.52 -17.62
N GLU A 163 13.61 -3.92 -18.13
CA GLU A 163 14.45 -4.96 -17.51
C GLU A 163 14.94 -4.52 -16.13
N GLU A 164 15.36 -3.26 -15.96
CA GLU A 164 15.78 -2.72 -14.67
C GLU A 164 14.63 -2.71 -13.67
N VAL A 165 13.44 -2.28 -14.08
CA VAL A 165 12.23 -2.31 -13.24
C VAL A 165 11.88 -3.74 -12.83
N ALA A 166 11.93 -4.70 -13.75
CA ALA A 166 11.69 -6.11 -13.46
C ALA A 166 12.74 -6.66 -12.48
N PHE A 167 14.01 -6.29 -12.65
CA PHE A 167 15.09 -6.68 -11.75
C PHE A 167 14.91 -6.09 -10.35
N GLN A 168 14.63 -4.78 -10.24
CA GLN A 168 14.35 -4.13 -8.96
C GLN A 168 13.14 -4.74 -8.26
N ALA A 169 12.06 -5.05 -9.00
CA ALA A 169 10.91 -5.77 -8.47
C ALA A 169 11.31 -7.14 -7.92
N SER A 170 12.15 -7.90 -8.66
CA SER A 170 12.63 -9.21 -8.21
C SER A 170 13.46 -9.13 -6.93
N ILE A 171 14.28 -8.08 -6.76
CA ILE A 171 15.04 -7.85 -5.52
C ILE A 171 14.07 -7.56 -4.38
N ARG A 172 13.08 -6.67 -4.58
CA ARG A 172 12.09 -6.34 -3.56
C ARG A 172 11.30 -7.58 -3.13
N THR A 173 10.90 -8.45 -4.05
CA THR A 173 10.23 -9.71 -3.74
C THR A 173 11.12 -10.62 -2.88
N LYS A 174 12.39 -10.82 -3.26
CA LYS A 174 13.34 -11.62 -2.45
C LYS A 174 13.59 -11.01 -1.07
N MET A 175 13.70 -9.69 -0.99
CA MET A 175 13.84 -9.00 0.29
C MET A 175 12.58 -9.14 1.15
N ALA A 176 11.39 -9.07 0.56
CA ALA A 176 10.13 -9.24 1.27
C ALA A 176 10.03 -10.64 1.91
N GLU A 177 10.42 -11.70 1.19
CA GLU A 177 10.46 -13.07 1.73
C GLU A 177 11.37 -13.20 2.96
N HIS A 178 12.51 -12.51 2.96
CA HIS A 178 13.42 -12.50 4.11
C HIS A 178 12.91 -11.62 5.26
N LEU A 179 12.32 -10.47 4.94
CA LEU A 179 11.77 -9.55 5.94
C LEU A 179 10.59 -10.17 6.67
N GLU A 180 9.68 -10.83 5.97
CA GLU A 180 8.52 -11.49 6.55
C GLU A 180 8.94 -12.54 7.59
N ASN A 181 9.90 -13.40 7.24
CA ASN A 181 10.44 -14.39 8.19
C ASN A 181 11.09 -13.72 9.40
N TYR A 182 11.84 -12.63 9.21
CA TYR A 182 12.46 -11.91 10.31
C TYR A 182 11.43 -11.25 11.23
N THR A 183 10.42 -10.58 10.66
CA THR A 183 9.38 -9.88 11.43
C THR A 183 8.43 -10.83 12.16
N CYS A 184 8.21 -12.03 11.61
CA CYS A 184 7.30 -13.01 12.22
C CYS A 184 8.01 -13.94 13.22
N ALA A 185 9.32 -14.15 13.10
CA ALA A 185 10.06 -15.06 13.99
C ALA A 185 10.44 -14.45 15.34
N ASP A 186 10.49 -13.12 15.44
CA ASP A 186 10.89 -12.42 16.66
C ASP A 186 9.68 -11.71 17.29
N GLU A 187 9.05 -12.39 18.25
CA GLU A 187 7.91 -11.84 19.02
C GLU A 187 8.31 -10.66 19.92
N GLU A 188 9.60 -10.45 20.17
CA GLU A 188 10.13 -9.36 20.99
C GLU A 188 10.45 -8.10 20.19
N LEU A 189 10.26 -8.14 18.86
CA LEU A 189 10.46 -6.96 18.01
C LEU A 189 9.61 -5.80 18.54
N PRO A 190 10.23 -4.65 18.88
CA PRO A 190 9.49 -3.51 19.37
C PRO A 190 8.51 -3.05 18.30
N THR A 191 7.25 -2.89 18.70
CA THR A 191 6.23 -2.34 17.81
C THR A 191 6.57 -0.88 17.48
N THR A 192 6.16 -0.45 16.28
CA THR A 192 6.39 0.93 15.82
C THR A 192 5.79 1.92 16.82
N GLU A 193 6.65 2.79 17.38
CA GLU A 193 6.19 3.87 18.24
C GLU A 193 5.41 4.94 17.43
N PRO A 194 4.33 5.50 17.98
CA PRO A 194 3.61 6.58 17.32
C PRO A 194 4.50 7.82 17.09
N ILE A 195 4.49 8.34 15.87
CA ILE A 195 5.11 9.63 15.51
C ILE A 195 4.38 10.77 16.25
N GLN A 196 3.06 10.64 16.34
CA GLN A 196 2.20 11.63 16.99
C GLN A 196 0.98 10.95 17.60
N GLU A 197 0.56 11.42 18.77
CA GLU A 197 -0.74 11.08 19.34
C GLU A 197 -1.68 12.30 19.22
N THR A 198 -2.91 12.05 18.78
CA THR A 198 -3.96 13.07 18.65
C THR A 198 -5.30 12.52 19.16
N THR A 199 -6.30 13.39 19.25
CA THR A 199 -7.68 12.99 19.60
C THR A 199 -8.61 13.41 18.49
N TRP A 200 -9.40 12.46 17.99
CA TRP A 200 -10.45 12.70 17.02
C TRP A 200 -11.82 12.68 17.71
N ILE A 201 -12.62 13.72 17.50
CA ILE A 201 -13.97 13.82 18.04
C ILE A 201 -14.95 13.51 16.92
N ASN A 202 -15.66 12.39 17.03
CA ASN A 202 -16.71 11.99 16.08
C ASN A 202 -18.03 11.83 16.81
N ARG A 203 -19.06 12.56 16.36
CA ARG A 203 -20.42 12.48 16.90
C ARG A 203 -20.48 12.60 18.44
N GLY A 204 -19.61 13.43 19.01
CA GLY A 204 -19.51 13.67 20.46
C GLY A 204 -18.64 12.68 21.23
N ALA A 205 -18.12 11.61 20.60
CA ALA A 205 -17.18 10.68 21.20
C ALA A 205 -15.74 11.07 20.87
N ALA A 206 -14.90 11.23 21.90
CA ALA A 206 -13.46 11.44 21.75
C ALA A 206 -12.75 10.09 21.60
N ARG A 207 -11.89 9.97 20.59
CA ARG A 207 -11.13 8.76 20.27
C ARG A 207 -9.65 9.08 20.19
N LYS A 208 -8.83 8.27 20.86
CA LYS A 208 -7.37 8.39 20.79
C LYS A 208 -6.89 7.89 19.43
N VAL A 209 -6.04 8.68 18.78
CA VAL A 209 -5.46 8.40 17.47
C VAL A 209 -3.94 8.41 17.60
N GLN A 210 -3.30 7.33 17.18
CA GLN A 210 -1.85 7.22 17.07
C GLN A 210 -1.46 7.25 15.59
N VAL A 211 -0.63 8.20 15.21
CA VAL A 211 -0.09 8.34 13.86
C VAL A 211 1.20 7.55 13.78
N LEU A 212 1.16 6.37 13.14
CA LEU A 212 2.32 5.48 13.00
C LEU A 212 3.12 5.80 11.73
N HIS A 213 2.47 6.34 10.70
CA HIS A 213 3.12 6.79 9.47
C HIS A 213 2.38 8.00 8.91
N ASP A 214 3.13 9.04 8.54
CA ASP A 214 2.58 10.24 7.89
C ASP A 214 3.42 10.67 6.69
N ARG A 215 3.09 10.13 5.52
CA ARG A 215 3.62 10.61 4.24
C ARG A 215 2.49 11.14 3.37
N PRO A 216 2.76 12.11 2.48
CA PRO A 216 1.75 12.60 1.56
C PRO A 216 1.11 11.50 0.70
N SER A 217 1.83 10.43 0.36
CA SER A 217 1.31 9.33 -0.46
C SER A 217 0.65 8.21 0.33
N ALA A 218 0.94 8.09 1.63
CA ALA A 218 0.48 7.00 2.49
C ALA A 218 0.47 7.46 3.96
N LYS A 219 -0.65 7.26 4.64
CA LYS A 219 -0.78 7.50 6.08
C LYS A 219 -1.21 6.22 6.79
N VAL A 220 -0.68 5.95 7.98
CA VAL A 220 -1.02 4.78 8.80
C VAL A 220 -1.38 5.25 10.20
N HIS A 221 -2.67 5.23 10.53
CA HIS A 221 -3.20 5.73 11.82
C HIS A 221 -3.92 4.61 12.58
N LEU A 222 -3.62 4.43 13.87
CA LEU A 222 -4.34 3.54 14.78
C LEU A 222 -5.34 4.34 15.61
N ILE A 223 -6.62 3.98 15.54
CA ILE A 223 -7.69 4.62 16.31
C ILE A 223 -8.20 3.65 17.37
N SER A 224 -8.03 3.99 18.64
CA SER A 224 -8.47 3.14 19.75
C SER A 224 -10.00 3.18 19.91
N ASN A 225 -10.57 2.03 20.30
CA ASN A 225 -12.00 1.85 20.56
C ASN A 225 -12.91 2.23 19.39
N PHE A 226 -12.42 2.19 18.14
CA PHE A 226 -13.11 2.67 16.94
C PHE A 226 -14.50 2.04 16.76
N ILE A 227 -14.60 0.73 16.98
CA ILE A 227 -15.82 -0.07 16.85
C ILE A 227 -16.35 -0.42 18.25
N THR A 228 -17.67 -0.33 18.44
CA THR A 228 -18.33 -0.78 19.69
C THR A 228 -18.60 -2.28 19.64
N GLU A 229 -18.94 -2.89 20.78
CA GLU A 229 -19.24 -4.32 20.81
C GLU A 229 -20.43 -4.69 19.90
N ASP A 230 -21.54 -3.97 20.02
CA ASP A 230 -22.75 -4.20 19.20
C ASP A 230 -22.48 -4.06 17.69
N GLU A 231 -21.57 -3.16 17.32
CA GLU A 231 -21.17 -2.98 15.93
C GLU A 231 -20.30 -4.14 15.45
N CYS A 232 -19.42 -4.66 16.31
CA CYS A 232 -18.63 -5.88 16.04
C CYS A 232 -19.54 -7.09 15.82
N GLU A 233 -20.47 -7.34 16.75
CA GLU A 233 -21.43 -8.44 16.66
C GLU A 233 -22.27 -8.35 15.39
N ALA A 234 -22.73 -7.14 15.03
CA ALA A 234 -23.47 -6.93 13.79
C ALA A 234 -22.65 -7.26 12.53
N MET A 235 -21.35 -6.96 12.51
CA MET A 235 -20.47 -7.34 11.39
C MET A 235 -20.24 -8.86 11.36
N GLU A 236 -19.99 -9.48 12.51
CA GLU A 236 -19.79 -10.94 12.60
C GLU A 236 -21.02 -11.71 12.11
N ASP A 237 -22.21 -11.32 12.59
CA ASP A 237 -23.47 -11.97 12.23
C ASP A 237 -23.79 -11.81 10.73
N ALA A 238 -23.49 -10.65 10.16
CA ALA A 238 -23.66 -10.42 8.72
C ALA A 238 -22.62 -11.17 7.88
N ALA A 239 -21.39 -11.32 8.37
CA ALA A 239 -20.32 -12.04 7.68
C ALA A 239 -20.54 -13.55 7.72
N ARG A 240 -20.96 -14.11 8.87
CA ARG A 240 -21.02 -15.55 9.16
C ARG A 240 -21.64 -16.40 8.03
N PRO A 241 -22.80 -16.06 7.43
CA PRO A 241 -23.38 -16.88 6.36
C PRO A 241 -22.68 -16.72 4.99
N LEU A 242 -21.79 -15.74 4.83
CA LEU A 242 -21.11 -15.38 3.59
C LEU A 242 -19.62 -15.78 3.57
N LEU A 243 -19.10 -16.26 4.71
CA LEU A 243 -17.71 -16.66 4.85
C LEU A 243 -17.36 -17.80 3.89
N HIS A 244 -16.31 -17.57 3.11
CA HIS A 244 -15.72 -18.56 2.22
C HIS A 244 -14.20 -18.46 2.29
N LYS A 245 -13.49 -19.54 1.94
CA LYS A 245 -12.03 -19.53 1.93
C LYS A 245 -11.50 -18.41 1.05
N ALA A 246 -10.55 -17.63 1.59
CA ALA A 246 -9.92 -16.55 0.87
C ALA A 246 -9.20 -17.08 -0.38
N THR A 247 -9.42 -16.37 -1.48
CA THR A 247 -8.76 -16.70 -2.75
C THR A 247 -7.62 -15.72 -3.02
N VAL A 248 -6.68 -16.13 -3.87
CA VAL A 248 -5.54 -15.31 -4.30
C VAL A 248 -5.70 -15.06 -5.79
N ALA A 249 -5.39 -13.84 -6.23
CA ALA A 249 -5.37 -13.51 -7.65
C ALA A 249 -4.35 -14.40 -8.38
N ASP A 250 -4.75 -15.03 -9.48
CA ASP A 250 -3.91 -15.94 -10.26
C ASP A 250 -3.01 -15.22 -11.30
N GLY A 251 -3.01 -13.88 -11.28
CA GLY A 251 -2.30 -13.02 -12.23
C GLY A 251 -2.94 -12.93 -13.62
N LYS A 252 -3.97 -13.73 -13.92
CA LYS A 252 -4.72 -13.74 -15.19
C LYS A 252 -6.12 -13.15 -15.06
N GLY A 253 -6.45 -12.60 -13.89
CA GLY A 253 -7.77 -12.07 -13.57
C GLY A 253 -8.74 -13.13 -13.02
N GLY A 254 -8.28 -14.35 -12.76
CA GLY A 254 -8.99 -15.36 -12.00
C GLY A 254 -8.60 -15.36 -10.53
N SER A 255 -9.32 -16.16 -9.75
CA SER A 255 -9.01 -16.41 -8.35
C SER A 255 -8.77 -17.91 -8.15
N ARG A 256 -7.73 -18.25 -7.39
CA ARG A 256 -7.46 -19.63 -6.97
C ARG A 256 -7.56 -19.73 -5.46
N LEU A 257 -8.12 -20.83 -4.99
CA LEU A 257 -8.03 -21.19 -3.58
C LEU A 257 -6.56 -21.47 -3.25
N SER A 258 -6.07 -20.82 -2.19
CA SER A 258 -4.76 -21.12 -1.64
C SER A 258 -4.97 -22.03 -0.44
N GLU A 259 -4.43 -23.25 -0.51
CA GLU A 259 -4.49 -24.20 0.60
C GLU A 259 -3.72 -23.68 1.82
N SER A 260 -2.68 -22.88 1.59
CA SER A 260 -1.85 -22.29 2.63
C SER A 260 -2.46 -21.09 3.34
N ARG A 261 -3.59 -20.54 2.86
CA ARG A 261 -4.20 -19.34 3.44
C ARG A 261 -5.32 -19.75 4.39
N LYS A 262 -5.09 -19.63 5.70
CA LYS A 262 -6.07 -20.01 6.75
C LYS A 262 -7.03 -18.88 7.08
N ALA A 263 -7.53 -18.22 6.05
CA ALA A 263 -8.42 -17.08 6.18
C ALA A 263 -9.76 -17.37 5.48
N LEU A 264 -10.85 -17.15 6.20
CA LEU A 264 -12.19 -17.01 5.64
C LEU A 264 -12.45 -15.53 5.36
N GLN A 265 -13.09 -15.20 4.25
CA GLN A 265 -13.45 -13.84 3.89
C GLN A 265 -14.93 -13.73 3.53
N ALA A 266 -15.52 -12.58 3.78
CA ALA A 266 -16.90 -12.25 3.43
C ALA A 266 -17.01 -10.75 3.09
N GLY A 267 -17.63 -10.46 1.95
CA GLY A 267 -18.09 -9.10 1.63
C GLY A 267 -19.42 -8.82 2.32
N ILE A 268 -19.49 -7.74 3.09
CA ILE A 268 -20.67 -7.28 3.81
C ILE A 268 -21.19 -6.02 3.11
N LYS A 269 -22.32 -6.16 2.42
CA LYS A 269 -23.00 -5.03 1.82
C LYS A 269 -23.51 -4.08 2.90
N VAL A 270 -23.19 -2.79 2.74
CA VAL A 270 -23.58 -1.77 3.71
C VAL A 270 -25.04 -1.33 3.48
N PRO A 271 -25.95 -1.50 4.46
CA PRO A 271 -27.34 -1.09 4.33
C PRO A 271 -27.50 0.41 4.68
N TRP A 272 -27.01 1.28 3.80
CA TRP A 272 -26.98 2.74 4.00
C TRP A 272 -28.34 3.35 4.35
N GLU A 273 -29.42 2.80 3.80
CA GLU A 273 -30.78 3.23 4.08
C GLU A 273 -31.18 3.07 5.56
N LYS A 274 -30.51 2.17 6.30
CA LYS A 274 -30.75 1.86 7.71
C LYS A 274 -29.79 2.58 8.66
N GLU A 275 -28.93 3.48 8.18
CA GLU A 275 -28.05 4.25 9.05
C GLU A 275 -28.85 5.09 10.06
N LYS A 276 -29.98 5.67 9.61
CA LYS A 276 -30.87 6.47 10.47
C LYS A 276 -31.52 5.65 11.57
N ASP A 277 -31.67 4.35 11.36
CA ASP A 277 -32.22 3.40 12.33
C ASP A 277 -31.15 2.89 13.32
N GLY A 278 -29.90 3.38 13.20
CA GLY A 278 -28.79 2.97 14.06
C GLY A 278 -28.22 1.60 13.68
N ASN A 279 -28.33 1.18 12.41
CA ASN A 279 -27.71 -0.06 11.96
C ASN A 279 -26.18 -0.02 12.19
N GLY A 280 -25.65 -1.02 12.90
CA GLY A 280 -24.23 -1.07 13.28
C GLY A 280 -23.27 -1.06 12.09
N ILE A 281 -23.56 -1.82 11.04
CA ILE A 281 -22.72 -1.93 9.83
C ILE A 281 -22.65 -0.57 9.10
N ALA A 282 -23.80 0.08 8.90
CA ALA A 282 -23.85 1.41 8.28
C ALA A 282 -23.15 2.46 9.15
N THR A 283 -23.28 2.37 10.47
CA THR A 283 -22.62 3.28 11.42
C THR A 283 -21.10 3.14 11.40
N VAL A 284 -20.58 1.91 11.40
CA VAL A 284 -19.14 1.64 11.25
C VAL A 284 -18.62 2.20 9.93
N SER A 285 -19.30 1.89 8.83
CA SER A 285 -18.90 2.37 7.51
C SER A 285 -18.89 3.90 7.46
N ARG A 286 -19.91 4.58 8.00
CA ARG A 286 -19.90 6.04 8.10
C ARG A 286 -18.71 6.58 8.89
N LYS A 287 -18.38 5.99 10.05
CA LYS A 287 -17.23 6.44 10.85
C LYS A 287 -15.93 6.35 10.07
N VAL A 288 -15.78 5.32 9.22
CA VAL A 288 -14.61 5.21 8.34
C VAL A 288 -14.56 6.42 7.41
N TYR A 289 -15.65 6.74 6.72
CA TYR A 289 -15.69 7.91 5.83
C TYR A 289 -15.44 9.23 6.56
N ASP A 290 -16.09 9.44 7.71
CA ASP A 290 -15.93 10.64 8.52
C ASP A 290 -14.46 10.83 8.89
N TYR A 291 -13.76 9.75 9.27
CA TYR A 291 -12.35 9.82 9.62
C TYR A 291 -11.45 10.03 8.40
N VAL A 292 -11.69 9.32 7.30
CA VAL A 292 -10.92 9.47 6.06
C VAL A 292 -11.04 10.90 5.55
N ASN A 293 -12.24 11.47 5.54
CA ASN A 293 -12.49 12.85 5.15
C ASN A 293 -11.83 13.84 6.12
N HIS A 294 -11.85 13.57 7.42
CA HIS A 294 -11.13 14.37 8.40
C HIS A 294 -9.63 14.43 8.14
N VAL A 295 -9.02 13.30 7.74
CA VAL A 295 -7.56 13.21 7.52
C VAL A 295 -7.13 13.71 6.14
N LEU A 296 -7.94 13.48 5.10
CA LEU A 296 -7.55 13.72 3.70
C LEU A 296 -8.22 14.94 3.06
N ASP A 297 -9.31 15.47 3.63
CA ASP A 297 -10.08 16.59 3.07
C ASP A 297 -10.61 16.32 1.64
N LEU A 298 -11.24 15.15 1.45
CA LEU A 298 -11.65 14.64 0.13
C LEU A 298 -13.17 14.60 -0.13
N ASP A 299 -14.02 15.00 0.83
CA ASP A 299 -15.51 14.92 0.76
C ASP A 299 -16.02 13.59 0.15
N ILE A 300 -15.41 12.46 0.54
CA ILE A 300 -15.76 11.13 0.05
C ILE A 300 -17.17 10.77 0.53
N ARG A 301 -17.96 10.26 -0.42
CA ARG A 301 -19.35 9.81 -0.24
C ARG A 301 -19.48 8.31 -0.49
N GLU A 302 -20.66 7.77 -0.22
CA GLU A 302 -20.97 6.35 -0.29
C GLU A 302 -20.94 5.77 -1.71
N ASP A 303 -21.16 6.62 -2.73
CA ASP A 303 -21.29 6.19 -4.12
C ASP A 303 -19.97 5.62 -4.67
N GLY A 304 -20.07 4.44 -5.29
CA GLY A 304 -18.94 3.78 -5.99
C GLY A 304 -17.90 3.14 -5.07
N GLN A 305 -18.21 2.98 -3.78
CA GLN A 305 -17.28 2.42 -2.80
C GLN A 305 -17.45 0.90 -2.64
N GLU A 306 -16.37 0.24 -2.22
CA GLU A 306 -16.36 -1.20 -1.95
C GLU A 306 -17.17 -1.54 -0.68
N ASP A 307 -17.77 -2.73 -0.67
CA ASP A 307 -18.41 -3.30 0.51
C ASP A 307 -17.38 -3.47 1.65
N LEU A 308 -17.86 -3.55 2.90
CA LEU A 308 -16.98 -3.90 4.01
C LEU A 308 -16.49 -5.34 3.84
N MET A 309 -15.24 -5.62 4.19
CA MET A 309 -14.66 -6.95 4.10
C MET A 309 -14.37 -7.49 5.49
N SER A 310 -15.03 -8.59 5.85
CA SER A 310 -14.67 -9.36 7.04
C SER A 310 -13.70 -10.45 6.63
N ILE A 311 -12.56 -10.56 7.30
CA ILE A 311 -11.66 -11.69 7.17
C ILE A 311 -11.41 -12.26 8.55
N GLN A 312 -11.65 -13.55 8.70
CA GLN A 312 -11.48 -14.31 9.94
C GLN A 312 -10.41 -15.35 9.72
N TYR A 313 -9.42 -15.41 10.61
CA TYR A 313 -8.38 -16.43 10.54
C TYR A 313 -8.80 -17.64 11.36
N GLU A 314 -8.64 -18.82 10.77
CA GLU A 314 -8.76 -20.09 11.47
C GLU A 314 -7.37 -20.59 11.83
N GLY A 315 -7.29 -21.38 12.90
CA GLY A 315 -6.07 -22.13 13.22
C GLY A 315 -4.96 -21.32 13.88
N ARG A 316 -4.99 -19.99 14.01
CA ARG A 316 -3.89 -19.27 14.67
C ARG A 316 -3.91 -19.49 16.20
N GLY A 317 -3.11 -20.44 16.69
CA GLY A 317 -2.88 -20.71 18.11
C GLY A 317 -1.71 -21.67 18.33
N ASP A 318 -1.25 -21.81 19.57
CA ASP A 318 -0.09 -22.66 19.95
C ASP A 318 -0.22 -24.13 19.48
N ASP A 319 -1.45 -24.58 19.19
CA ASP A 319 -1.76 -25.94 18.75
C ASP A 319 -1.75 -26.11 17.21
N ASP A 320 -1.37 -25.07 16.44
CA ASP A 320 -1.32 -25.14 14.98
C ASP A 320 0.03 -25.63 14.46
N GLU A 321 0.02 -26.83 13.87
CA GLU A 321 1.21 -27.45 13.31
C GLU A 321 1.67 -26.81 11.98
N GLU A 322 0.80 -26.02 11.33
CA GLU A 322 1.09 -25.38 10.04
C GLU A 322 0.95 -23.85 10.16
N PRO A 323 2.04 -23.08 10.30
CA PRO A 323 1.92 -21.62 10.40
C PRO A 323 1.26 -21.04 9.14
N ASP A 324 0.34 -20.08 9.34
CA ASP A 324 -0.30 -19.34 8.25
C ASP A 324 0.75 -18.57 7.45
N ARG A 325 0.57 -18.53 6.13
CA ARG A 325 1.55 -18.00 5.16
C ARG A 325 1.23 -16.58 4.70
#